data_AF-A0A1C5TYY6-F1
#
_entry.id   AF-A0A1C5TYY6-F1
#
_cell.length_a   1.000
_cell.length_b   1.000
_cell.length_c   1.000
_cell.angle_alpha   90.00
_cell.angle_beta   90.00
_cell.angle_gamma   90.00
#
_symmetry.space_group_name_H-M   'P 1'
#
loop_
_entity.id
_entity.type
_entity.pdbx_description
1 polymer ?
#
loop_
_entity_poly.entity_id
_entity_poly.type
_entity_poly.pdbx_seq_one_letter_code
_entity_poly.pdbx_strand_id
1 'polypeptide(L)'
;MSEQKRKIGFTVACVNEFANRHRLSSKEAFQYLFQFKGIAFIKENYDVEHTLDFETVLEDLGILCKKKWGYIMRLYHGSNIVIDNINLAMYRMFCA
;
A
#
# COMPACT_ATOMS: atom_id res chain seq x y z
N MET A 1 -12.21 -3.06 -24.33
CA MET A 1 -11.84 -3.44 -22.96
C MET A 1 -12.98 -3.09 -22.03
N SER A 2 -13.45 -4.00 -21.17
CA SER A 2 -14.51 -3.66 -20.21
C SER A 2 -13.94 -2.78 -19.09
N GLU A 3 -14.80 -1.93 -18.52
CA GLU A 3 -14.43 -1.05 -17.40
C GLU A 3 -13.86 -1.84 -16.22
N GLN A 4 -14.44 -3.00 -15.91
CA GLN A 4 -13.95 -3.91 -14.87
C GLN A 4 -12.49 -4.35 -15.12
N LYS A 5 -12.12 -4.67 -16.37
CA LYS A 5 -10.73 -5.03 -16.70
C LYS A 5 -9.77 -3.86 -16.52
N ARG A 6 -10.21 -2.62 -16.80
CA ARG A 6 -9.38 -1.42 -16.54
C ARG A 6 -9.18 -1.19 -15.05
N LYS A 7 -10.24 -1.29 -14.23
CA LYS A 7 -10.19 -1.16 -12.76
C LYS A 7 -9.25 -2.20 -12.14
N ILE A 8 -9.35 -3.45 -12.58
CA ILE A 8 -8.45 -4.53 -12.16
C ILE A 8 -7.01 -4.23 -12.57
N GLY A 9 -6.79 -3.87 -13.83
CA GLY A 9 -5.46 -3.55 -14.35
C GLY A 9 -4.79 -2.40 -13.60
N PHE A 10 -5.53 -1.33 -13.33
CA PHE A 10 -5.05 -0.21 -12.54
C PHE A 10 -4.71 -0.61 -11.09
N THR A 11 -5.57 -1.42 -10.45
CA THR A 11 -5.31 -1.92 -9.09
C THR A 11 -4.01 -2.73 -9.04
N VAL A 12 -3.80 -3.62 -10.01
CA VAL A 12 -2.56 -4.42 -10.12
C VAL A 12 -1.34 -3.53 -10.33
N ALA A 13 -1.46 -2.51 -11.19
CA ALA A 13 -0.37 -1.55 -11.41
C ALA A 13 -0.02 -0.79 -10.12
N CYS A 14 -1.01 -0.27 -9.39
CA CYS A 14 -0.79 0.41 -8.11
C CYS A 14 -0.08 -0.49 -7.09
N VAL A 15 -0.49 -1.76 -6.99
CA VAL A 15 0.14 -2.73 -6.08
C VAL A 15 1.60 -2.98 -6.47
N ASN A 16 1.89 -3.12 -7.77
CA ASN A 16 3.26 -3.37 -8.24
C ASN A 16 4.16 -2.13 -8.07
N GLU A 17 3.65 -0.94 -8.36
CA GLU A 17 4.40 0.30 -8.15
C GLU A 17 4.65 0.56 -6.66
N PHE A 18 3.69 0.24 -5.79
CA PHE A 18 3.86 0.27 -4.35
C PHE A 18 4.92 -0.74 -3.89
N ALA A 19 4.90 -1.95 -4.45
CA ALA A 19 5.89 -2.99 -4.18
C ALA A 19 7.30 -2.53 -4.57
N ASN A 20 7.46 -1.99 -5.77
CA ASN A 20 8.73 -1.48 -6.29
C ASN A 20 9.26 -0.33 -5.41
N ARG A 21 8.42 0.63 -5.05
CA ARG A 21 8.79 1.78 -4.21
C ARG A 21 9.29 1.36 -2.82
N HIS A 22 8.69 0.33 -2.24
CA HIS A 22 9.01 -0.14 -0.88
C HIS A 22 9.87 -1.42 -0.84
N ARG A 23 10.38 -1.87 -1.99
CA ARG A 23 11.18 -3.11 -2.13
C ARG A 23 10.50 -4.34 -1.54
N LEU A 24 9.18 -4.43 -1.73
CA LEU A 24 8.34 -5.56 -1.31
C LEU A 24 8.07 -6.49 -2.49
N SER A 25 7.68 -7.73 -2.22
CA SER A 25 7.03 -8.54 -3.25
C SER A 25 5.60 -8.04 -3.51
N SER A 26 5.06 -8.28 -4.72
CA SER A 26 3.67 -7.93 -5.05
C SER A 26 2.65 -8.53 -4.08
N LYS A 27 2.96 -9.72 -3.53
CA LYS A 27 2.12 -10.37 -2.52
C LYS A 27 2.10 -9.57 -1.21
N GLU A 28 3.26 -9.16 -0.72
CA GLU A 28 3.39 -8.41 0.53
C GLU A 28 2.76 -7.02 0.41
N ALA A 29 3.00 -6.34 -0.71
CA ALA A 29 2.35 -5.07 -1.04
C ALA A 29 0.83 -5.21 -1.10
N PHE A 30 0.31 -6.25 -1.75
CA PHE A 30 -1.13 -6.52 -1.79
C PHE A 30 -1.70 -6.76 -0.40
N GLN A 31 -1.08 -7.62 0.41
CA GLN A 31 -1.54 -7.94 1.76
C GLN A 31 -1.60 -6.69 2.63
N TYR A 32 -0.57 -5.86 2.55
CA TYR A 32 -0.50 -4.59 3.25
C TYR A 32 -1.61 -3.63 2.81
N LEU A 33 -1.72 -3.37 1.50
CA LEU A 33 -2.75 -2.48 0.96
C LEU A 33 -4.16 -3.01 1.25
N PHE A 34 -4.36 -4.33 1.29
CA PHE A 34 -5.63 -4.92 1.64
C PHE A 34 -5.98 -4.68 3.11
N GLN A 35 -5.04 -4.95 4.02
CA GLN A 35 -5.23 -4.78 5.47
C GLN A 35 -5.51 -3.33 5.86
N PHE A 36 -4.83 -2.38 5.22
CA PHE A 36 -4.99 -0.95 5.50
C PHE A 36 -6.02 -0.26 4.59
N LYS A 37 -6.88 -1.03 3.91
CA LYS A 37 -7.94 -0.53 3.01
C LYS A 37 -7.44 0.30 1.81
N GLY A 38 -6.16 0.23 1.46
CA GLY A 38 -5.60 0.81 0.24
C GLY A 38 -6.24 0.25 -1.03
N ILE A 39 -6.56 -1.06 -1.07
CA ILE A 39 -7.29 -1.64 -2.21
C ILE A 39 -8.71 -1.09 -2.32
N ALA A 40 -9.38 -0.86 -1.19
CA ALA A 40 -10.71 -0.24 -1.18
C ALA A 40 -10.64 1.21 -1.67
N PHE A 41 -9.63 1.97 -1.22
CA PHE A 41 -9.38 3.33 -1.68
C PHE A 41 -9.18 3.40 -3.20
N ILE A 42 -8.33 2.54 -3.79
CA ILE A 42 -8.11 2.49 -5.24
C ILE A 42 -9.42 2.22 -5.99
N LYS A 43 -10.25 1.32 -5.45
CA LYS A 43 -11.53 0.96 -6.07
C LYS A 43 -12.56 2.09 -5.99
N GLU A 44 -12.65 2.74 -4.84
CA GLU A 44 -13.63 3.82 -4.57
C GLU A 44 -13.27 5.11 -5.28
N ASN A 45 -11.98 5.41 -5.46
CA ASN A 45 -11.49 6.64 -6.07
C ASN A 45 -10.96 6.46 -7.50
N TYR A 46 -11.20 5.28 -8.11
CA TYR A 46 -10.67 4.94 -9.44
C TYR A 46 -10.87 6.06 -10.47
N ASP A 47 -12.07 6.66 -10.54
CA ASP A 47 -12.41 7.67 -11.56
C ASP A 47 -11.53 8.92 -11.49
N VAL A 48 -10.92 9.20 -10.34
CA VAL A 48 -9.97 10.29 -10.11
C VAL A 48 -8.54 9.78 -10.21
N GLU A 49 -8.19 8.77 -9.41
CA GLU A 49 -6.81 8.26 -9.26
C GLU A 49 -6.20 7.78 -10.58
N HIS A 50 -7.00 7.17 -11.47
CA HIS A 50 -6.49 6.66 -12.74
C HIS A 50 -6.07 7.75 -13.74
N THR A 51 -6.37 9.01 -13.44
CA THR A 51 -5.99 10.18 -14.25
C THR A 51 -4.70 10.84 -13.75
N LEU A 52 -4.26 10.46 -12.55
CA LEU A 52 -3.06 10.97 -11.90
C LEU A 52 -1.85 10.11 -12.28
N ASP A 53 -0.65 10.68 -12.11
CA ASP A 53 0.57 9.90 -12.18
C ASP A 53 0.71 8.96 -10.97
N PHE A 54 1.49 7.90 -11.13
CA PHE A 54 1.67 6.90 -10.06
C PHE A 54 2.33 7.47 -8.81
N GLU A 55 3.15 8.53 -8.91
CA GLU A 55 3.80 9.09 -7.74
C GLU A 55 2.78 9.70 -6.79
N THR A 56 1.84 10.48 -7.33
CA THR A 56 0.70 11.05 -6.61
C THR A 56 -0.20 9.98 -5.99
N VAL A 57 -0.61 8.97 -6.77
CA VAL A 57 -1.47 7.86 -6.29
C VAL A 57 -0.82 7.12 -5.11
N LEU A 58 0.50 6.91 -5.18
CA LEU A 58 1.26 6.23 -4.13
C LEU A 58 1.45 7.11 -2.88
N GLU A 59 1.55 8.43 -3.02
CA GLU A 59 1.54 9.35 -1.88
C GLU A 59 0.19 9.30 -1.16
N ASP A 60 -0.92 9.30 -1.89
CA ASP A 60 -2.26 9.19 -1.32
C ASP A 60 -2.48 7.85 -0.59
N LEU A 61 -2.00 6.74 -1.18
CA LEU A 61 -1.94 5.44 -0.50
C LEU A 61 -1.07 5.50 0.75
N GLY A 62 0.07 6.19 0.68
CA GLY A 62 0.96 6.45 1.80
C GLY A 62 0.26 7.22 2.93
N ILE A 63 -0.53 8.24 2.62
CA ILE A 63 -1.29 9.09 3.58
C ILE A 63 -2.53 8.36 4.12
N LEU A 64 -3.19 7.52 3.33
CA LEU A 64 -4.30 6.69 3.80
C LEU A 64 -3.79 5.74 4.89
N CYS A 65 -2.65 5.12 4.63
CA CYS A 65 -1.98 4.35 5.64
C CYS A 65 -1.59 5.30 6.80
N LYS A 66 -0.93 6.46 6.51
CA LYS A 66 -0.77 7.70 7.34
C LYS A 66 -1.66 7.76 8.57
N LYS A 67 -2.93 7.97 8.28
CA LYS A 67 -3.97 8.35 9.24
C LYS A 67 -4.42 7.19 10.15
N LYS A 68 -4.09 5.94 9.82
CA LYS A 68 -4.32 4.76 10.69
C LYS A 68 -3.07 4.37 11.50
N TRP A 69 -1.89 4.96 11.23
CA TRP A 69 -0.60 4.59 11.85
C TRP A 69 -0.35 5.10 13.26
N GLY A 70 -1.17 5.99 13.83
CA GLY A 70 -0.89 6.58 15.14
C GLY A 70 -0.71 5.56 16.28
N TYR A 71 -1.26 4.35 16.13
CA TYR A 71 -1.21 3.30 17.15
C TYR A 71 -0.34 2.08 16.79
N ILE A 72 -0.16 1.75 15.51
CA ILE A 72 0.55 0.51 15.11
C ILE A 72 2.06 0.74 14.91
N MET A 73 2.49 1.96 14.54
CA MET A 73 3.92 2.24 14.34
C MET A 73 4.69 2.48 15.66
N ARG A 74 4.00 2.82 16.77
CA ARG A 74 4.64 2.96 18.09
C ARG A 74 5.18 1.65 18.66
N LEU A 75 4.82 0.50 18.09
CA LEU A 75 5.40 -0.79 18.46
C LEU A 75 6.58 -1.21 17.57
N TYR A 76 6.99 -0.39 16.59
CA TYR A 76 8.05 -0.76 15.64
C TYR A 76 9.11 0.32 15.37
N HIS A 77 9.36 1.20 16.34
CA HIS A 77 10.52 2.09 16.26
C HIS A 77 11.21 2.21 17.62
N GLY A 78 11.95 1.15 17.96
CA GLY A 78 13.02 1.20 18.95
C GLY A 78 14.39 1.50 18.34
N SER A 79 14.45 1.86 17.06
CA SER A 79 15.72 2.12 16.35
C SER A 79 15.53 3.21 15.32
N ASN A 80 16.26 4.33 15.45
CA ASN A 80 16.33 5.43 14.49
C ASN A 80 16.83 4.94 13.10
N ILE A 81 16.00 4.26 12.33
CA ILE A 81 16.34 3.77 10.99
C ILE A 81 15.28 4.24 9.99
N VAL A 82 15.78 4.77 8.88
CA VAL A 82 15.03 5.28 7.72
C VAL A 82 14.12 4.18 7.16
N ILE A 83 12.92 4.54 6.72
CA ILE A 83 11.79 3.66 6.30
C ILE A 83 12.13 2.76 5.09
N ASP A 84 13.35 2.78 4.58
CA ASP A 84 13.75 2.14 3.33
C ASP A 84 13.75 0.60 3.36
N ASN A 85 13.61 -0.05 4.52
CA ASN A 85 13.56 -1.52 4.62
C ASN A 85 12.57 -1.98 5.70
N ILE A 86 11.32 -2.21 5.30
CA ILE A 86 10.32 -2.88 6.14
C ILE A 86 10.67 -4.37 6.20
N ASN A 87 11.11 -4.86 7.37
CA ASN A 87 11.36 -6.29 7.57
C ASN A 87 10.04 -7.02 7.91
N LEU A 88 9.48 -7.75 6.94
CA LEU A 88 8.24 -8.52 7.10
C LEU A 88 8.35 -9.75 8.02
N ALA A 89 9.56 -10.17 8.43
CA ALA A 89 9.71 -11.29 9.38
C ALA A 89 9.09 -10.98 10.75
N MET A 90 8.99 -9.70 11.12
CA MET A 90 8.34 -9.25 12.35
C MET A 90 6.79 -9.28 12.28
N TYR A 91 6.22 -9.40 11.08
CA TYR A 91 4.76 -9.47 10.90
C TYR A 91 4.16 -10.84 11.23
N ARG A 92 4.96 -11.92 11.19
CA ARG A 92 4.50 -13.29 11.47
C ARG A 92 4.20 -13.55 12.95
N MET A 93 4.57 -12.64 13.85
CA MET A 93 4.42 -12.81 15.30
C MET A 93 3.02 -12.41 15.83
N PHE A 94 2.17 -11.76 15.04
CA PHE A 94 0.87 -11.25 15.49
C PHE A 94 -0.35 -11.90 14.82
N CYS A 95 -0.14 -12.98 14.07
CA CYS A 95 -1.19 -13.94 13.74
C CYS A 95 -1.13 -15.11 14.73
N ALA A 96 -1.45 -14.85 16.00
CA ALA A 96 -1.79 -15.85 17.01
C ALA A 96 -3.02 -15.37 17.78
#